data_AF-A0A532DRX9-F1
#
_entry.id   AF-A0A532DRX9-F1
#
_cell.length_a   1.000
_cell.length_b   1.000
_cell.length_c   1.000
_cell.angle_alpha   90.00
_cell.angle_beta   90.00
_cell.angle_gamma   90.00
#
_symmetry.space_group_name_H-M   'P 1'
#
loop_
_entity.id
_entity.type
_entity.pdbx_description
1 polymer ?
#
loop_
_entity_poly.entity_id
_entity_poly.type
_entity_poly.pdbx_seq_one_letter_code
_entity_poly.pdbx_strand_id
1 'polypeptide(L)'
;MGGGVTCRVPSGLWMVPPHCAVWIPGDMEHSNIATANARIFFVYIEPGAADLPGRCCTLSISPLLRELIVELADRGEDDEARGELLTRVLLTELPRMPVQQLHLPISSEPRLRRIAAALAQDAADRSTLAEWASRVALSESSLARLVVKETGLTFGRWRQQLHLIVALRELASGASVQQVSADLGYESVTAFI
;
A
#
# COMPACT_ATOMS: atom_id res chain seq x y z
N MET A 1 6.09 2.42 -16.33
CA MET A 1 6.53 1.63 -15.16
C MET A 1 5.38 0.71 -14.81
N GLY A 2 5.60 -0.60 -14.84
CA GLY A 2 4.61 -1.60 -14.41
C GLY A 2 4.98 -2.14 -13.03
N GLY A 3 4.10 -2.95 -12.45
CA GLY A 3 4.33 -3.59 -11.15
C GLY A 3 3.93 -2.74 -9.95
N GLY A 4 3.97 -3.37 -8.78
CA GLY A 4 3.63 -2.75 -7.51
C GLY A 4 4.55 -3.24 -6.39
N VAL A 5 4.54 -2.51 -5.28
CA VAL A 5 5.31 -2.87 -4.09
C VAL A 5 4.36 -2.94 -2.90
N THR A 6 4.52 -3.97 -2.09
CA THR A 6 3.91 -4.07 -0.77
C THR A 6 4.99 -3.82 0.27
N CYS A 7 4.83 -2.75 1.05
CA CYS A 7 5.70 -2.42 2.17
C CYS A 7 5.03 -2.84 3.48
N ARG A 8 5.74 -3.63 4.28
CA ARG A 8 5.33 -4.02 5.63
C ARG A 8 6.16 -3.24 6.64
N VAL A 9 5.50 -2.59 7.58
CA VAL A 9 6.11 -2.03 8.79
C VAL A 9 5.40 -2.62 10.01
N PRO A 10 5.93 -2.49 11.24
CA PRO A 10 5.31 -3.06 12.44
C PRO A 10 3.83 -2.67 12.63
N SER A 11 3.44 -1.48 12.18
CA SER A 11 2.08 -0.95 12.30
C SER A 11 1.12 -1.31 11.16
N GLY A 12 1.58 -1.95 10.07
CA GLY A 12 0.69 -2.25 8.95
C GLY A 12 1.34 -2.62 7.62
N LEU A 13 0.47 -2.78 6.62
CA LEU A 13 0.83 -3.03 5.23
C LEU A 13 0.46 -1.83 4.37
N TRP A 14 1.40 -1.32 3.59
CA TRP A 14 1.19 -0.28 2.60
C TRP A 14 1.29 -0.91 1.22
N MET A 15 0.25 -0.69 0.41
CA MET A 15 0.31 -1.01 -1.01
C MET A 15 0.75 0.22 -1.78
N VAL A 16 1.71 0.03 -2.67
CA VAL A 16 2.28 1.06 -3.53
C VAL A 16 1.96 0.67 -4.97
N PRO A 17 0.80 1.11 -5.50
CA PRO A 17 0.47 0.91 -6.90
C PRO A 17 1.38 1.79 -7.79
N PRO A 18 1.33 1.61 -9.12
CA PRO A 18 1.97 2.54 -10.05
C PRO A 18 1.60 4.00 -9.73
N HIS A 19 2.57 4.91 -9.91
CA HIS A 19 2.43 6.34 -9.61
C HIS A 19 2.23 6.68 -8.11
N CYS A 20 2.44 5.72 -7.21
CA CYS A 20 2.55 6.00 -5.78
C CYS A 20 3.96 5.68 -5.29
N ALA A 21 4.31 6.22 -4.12
CA ALA A 21 5.48 5.83 -3.35
C ALA A 21 5.08 5.56 -1.89
N VAL A 22 5.82 4.71 -1.20
CA VAL A 22 5.75 4.64 0.26
C VAL A 22 6.85 5.53 0.83
N TRP A 23 6.46 6.49 1.68
CA TRP A 23 7.38 7.22 2.52
C TRP A 23 7.59 6.46 3.83
N ILE A 24 8.85 6.24 4.19
CA ILE A 24 9.26 5.54 5.40
C ILE A 24 10.21 6.47 6.14
N PRO A 25 9.85 6.98 7.33
CA PRO A 25 10.75 7.78 8.15
C PRO A 25 12.03 7.01 8.51
N GLY A 26 13.09 7.76 8.84
CA GLY A 26 14.33 7.18 9.34
C GLY A 26 14.11 6.25 10.54
N ASP A 27 14.98 5.24 10.65
CA ASP A 27 14.99 4.24 11.73
C ASP A 27 13.74 3.35 11.85
N MET A 28 12.83 3.39 10.88
CA MET A 28 11.67 2.52 10.85
C MET A 28 11.99 1.16 10.20
N GLU A 29 11.86 0.08 10.98
CA GLU A 29 11.91 -1.28 10.45
C GLU A 29 10.84 -1.47 9.37
N HIS A 30 11.25 -1.98 8.21
CA HIS A 30 10.35 -2.22 7.09
C HIS A 30 10.84 -3.39 6.22
N SER A 31 9.91 -3.98 5.47
CA SER A 31 10.17 -5.02 4.50
C SER A 31 9.38 -4.74 3.22
N ASN A 32 10.05 -4.72 2.08
CA ASN A 32 9.43 -4.48 0.78
C ASN A 32 9.36 -5.78 -0.03
N ILE A 33 8.18 -6.10 -0.57
CA ILE A 33 7.96 -7.20 -1.50
C ILE A 33 7.42 -6.62 -2.80
N ALA A 34 8.09 -6.87 -3.91
CA ALA A 34 7.71 -6.33 -5.21
C ALA A 34 7.17 -7.42 -6.13
N THR A 35 6.28 -7.03 -7.04
CA THR A 35 5.84 -7.90 -8.13
C THR A 35 6.99 -8.15 -9.12
N ALA A 36 6.96 -9.28 -9.83
CA ALA A 36 8.05 -9.68 -10.74
C ALA A 36 8.32 -8.68 -11.87
N ASN A 37 7.31 -7.91 -12.28
CA ASN A 37 7.37 -6.88 -13.31
C ASN A 37 7.68 -5.46 -12.76
N ALA A 38 7.96 -5.32 -11.46
CA ALA A 38 8.19 -4.03 -10.84
C ALA A 38 9.56 -3.44 -11.20
N ARG A 39 9.57 -2.17 -11.62
CA ARG A 39 10.77 -1.32 -11.63
C ARG A 39 10.69 -0.37 -10.46
N ILE A 40 11.62 -0.49 -9.51
CA ILE A 40 11.58 0.21 -8.22
C ILE A 40 12.71 1.25 -8.19
N PHE A 41 12.40 2.40 -7.63
CA PHE A 41 13.37 3.45 -7.33
C PHE A 41 13.37 3.68 -5.82
N PHE A 42 14.56 3.88 -5.26
CA PHE A 42 14.75 4.28 -3.88
C PHE A 42 15.31 5.69 -3.86
N VAL A 43 14.64 6.59 -3.16
CA VAL A 43 15.08 7.97 -2.95
C VAL A 43 15.39 8.11 -1.47
N TYR A 44 16.67 8.26 -1.15
CA TYR A 44 17.12 8.53 0.21
C TYR A 44 17.18 10.03 0.43
N ILE A 45 16.56 10.49 1.51
CA ILE A 45 16.41 11.91 1.82
C ILE A 45 17.02 12.14 3.20
N GLU A 46 18.00 13.02 3.25
CA GLU A 46 18.64 13.42 4.51
C GLU A 46 17.60 14.07 5.44
N PRO A 47 17.66 13.77 6.76
CA PRO A 47 16.79 14.43 7.74
C PRO A 47 16.87 15.96 7.64
N GLY A 48 15.71 16.61 7.50
CA GLY A 48 15.61 18.07 7.38
C GLY A 48 15.80 18.62 5.96
N ALA A 49 16.08 17.79 4.95
CA ALA A 49 16.18 18.24 3.56
C ALA A 49 14.81 18.59 2.93
N ALA A 50 13.71 18.06 3.49
CA ALA A 50 12.34 18.36 3.09
C ALA A 50 11.38 18.18 4.28
N ASP A 51 10.26 18.90 4.27
CA ASP A 51 9.20 18.77 5.29
C ASP A 51 8.32 17.55 4.98
N LEU A 52 8.72 16.39 5.48
CA LEU A 52 8.06 15.11 5.23
C LEU A 52 7.36 14.55 6.48
N PRO A 53 6.30 13.74 6.32
CA PRO A 53 5.55 13.22 7.47
C PRO A 53 6.42 12.41 8.44
N GLY A 54 6.27 12.62 9.75
CA GLY A 54 6.93 11.81 10.79
C GLY A 54 6.39 10.38 10.94
N ARG A 55 5.59 9.89 9.98
CA ARG A 55 4.99 8.55 9.98
C ARG A 55 5.03 7.95 8.57
N CYS A 56 4.97 6.62 8.50
CA CYS A 56 4.84 5.92 7.22
C CYS A 56 3.53 6.30 6.51
N CYS A 57 3.60 6.59 5.20
CA CYS A 57 2.43 6.89 4.40
C CYS A 57 2.63 6.60 2.91
N THR A 58 1.53 6.38 2.17
CA THR A 58 1.58 6.34 0.70
C THR A 58 1.44 7.76 0.15
N LEU A 59 2.32 8.16 -0.75
CA LEU A 59 2.28 9.43 -1.47
C LEU A 59 1.85 9.19 -2.92
N SER A 60 0.92 10.01 -3.42
CA SER A 60 0.61 10.05 -4.85
C SER A 60 1.68 10.86 -5.58
N ILE A 61 2.43 10.23 -6.46
CA ILE A 61 3.58 10.82 -7.15
C ILE A 61 3.12 11.46 -8.46
N SER A 62 3.39 12.76 -8.60
CA SER A 62 3.09 13.50 -9.83
C SER A 62 3.95 13.03 -11.01
N PRO A 63 3.49 13.22 -12.26
CA PRO A 63 4.33 12.93 -13.43
C PRO A 63 5.66 13.68 -13.41
N LEU A 64 5.68 14.95 -12.97
CA LEU A 64 6.92 15.71 -12.83
C LEU A 64 7.90 15.02 -11.88
N LEU A 65 7.45 14.71 -10.67
CA LEU A 65 8.30 14.10 -9.65
C LEU A 65 8.79 12.71 -10.08
N ARG A 66 7.95 11.95 -10.79
CA ARG A 66 8.34 10.68 -11.41
C ARG A 66 9.50 10.86 -12.37
N GLU A 67 9.41 11.79 -13.32
CA GLU A 67 10.49 11.99 -14.30
C GLU A 67 11.76 12.51 -13.64
N LEU A 68 11.66 13.38 -12.63
CA LEU A 68 12.83 13.82 -11.85
C LEU A 68 13.57 12.65 -11.19
N ILE A 69 12.83 11.69 -10.61
CA ILE A 69 13.41 10.49 -9.99
C ILE A 69 14.12 9.63 -11.03
N VAL A 70 13.50 9.41 -12.20
CA VAL A 70 14.11 8.62 -13.28
C VAL A 70 15.39 9.28 -13.77
N GLU A 71 15.33 10.58 -14.05
CA GLU A 71 16.46 11.35 -14.56
C GLU A 71 17.63 11.36 -13.57
N LEU A 72 17.34 11.53 -12.27
CA LEU A 72 18.37 11.51 -11.22
C LEU A 72 18.96 10.11 -11.02
N ALA A 73 18.19 9.05 -11.22
CA ALA A 73 18.65 7.67 -11.08
C ALA A 73 19.50 7.19 -12.28
N ASP A 74 19.18 7.66 -13.48
CA ASP A 74 19.88 7.27 -14.72
C ASP A 74 21.09 8.19 -15.03
N ARG A 75 21.39 9.18 -14.17
CA ARG A 75 22.47 10.17 -14.41
C ARG A 75 23.88 9.55 -14.31
N GLY A 76 24.77 9.99 -15.20
CA GLY A 76 26.23 9.80 -15.06
C GLY A 76 26.86 10.87 -14.15
N GLU A 77 28.13 10.67 -13.77
CA GLU A 77 28.86 11.54 -12.84
C GLU A 77 29.18 12.94 -13.43
N ASP A 78 29.08 13.11 -14.75
CA ASP A 78 29.59 14.29 -15.48
C ASP A 78 28.67 15.55 -15.46
N ASP A 79 27.50 15.51 -14.84
CA ASP A 79 26.51 16.61 -14.85
C ASP A 79 26.00 17.01 -13.45
N GLU A 80 26.95 17.34 -12.57
CA GLU A 80 26.70 17.66 -11.17
C GLU A 80 25.79 18.90 -11.00
N ALA A 81 26.03 19.98 -11.77
CA ALA A 81 25.27 21.22 -11.66
C ALA A 81 23.79 21.05 -12.02
N ARG A 82 23.48 20.28 -13.08
CA ARG A 82 22.09 19.93 -13.40
C ARG A 82 21.51 19.00 -12.34
N GLY A 83 22.30 18.03 -11.87
CA GLY A 83 21.92 17.14 -10.78
C GLY A 83 21.43 17.90 -9.54
N GLU A 84 22.15 18.92 -9.10
CA GLU A 84 21.75 19.77 -7.98
C GLU A 84 20.43 20.52 -8.22
N LEU A 85 20.23 21.05 -9.44
CA LEU A 85 18.98 21.71 -9.82
C LEU A 85 17.79 20.74 -9.73
N LEU A 86 17.92 19.55 -10.31
CA LEU A 86 16.88 18.53 -10.28
C LEU A 86 16.58 18.05 -8.86
N THR A 87 17.61 17.85 -8.03
CA THR A 87 17.45 17.50 -6.61
C THR A 87 16.68 18.57 -5.85
N ARG A 88 16.99 19.86 -6.04
CA ARG A 88 16.24 20.96 -5.40
C ARG A 88 14.77 20.97 -5.79
N VAL A 89 14.47 20.75 -7.07
CA VAL A 89 13.08 20.67 -7.54
C VAL A 89 12.38 19.48 -6.91
N LEU A 90 13.01 18.30 -6.89
CA LEU A 90 12.47 17.09 -6.26
C LEU A 90 12.12 17.33 -4.79
N LEU A 91 13.05 17.88 -4.00
CA LEU A 91 12.86 18.13 -2.57
C LEU A 91 11.79 19.20 -2.29
N THR A 92 11.61 20.16 -3.21
CA THR A 92 10.56 21.20 -3.10
C THR A 92 9.17 20.64 -3.43
N GLU A 93 9.08 19.73 -4.39
CA GLU A 93 7.81 19.16 -4.85
C GLU A 93 7.32 18.02 -3.95
N LEU A 94 8.23 17.23 -3.38
CA LEU A 94 7.86 16.03 -2.63
C LEU A 94 6.92 16.28 -1.43
N PRO A 95 7.10 17.31 -0.58
CA PRO A 95 6.15 17.65 0.50
C PRO A 95 4.73 17.98 0.03
N ARG A 96 4.57 18.34 -1.25
CA ARG A 96 3.29 18.73 -1.86
C ARG A 96 2.47 17.51 -2.32
N MET A 97 3.06 16.31 -2.30
CA MET A 97 2.42 15.09 -2.79
C MET A 97 1.28 14.66 -1.85
N PRO A 98 0.06 14.45 -2.37
CA PRO A 98 -1.07 14.04 -1.53
C PRO A 98 -0.84 12.69 -0.85
N VAL A 99 -1.10 12.63 0.44
CA VAL A 99 -1.09 11.37 1.21
C VAL A 99 -2.34 10.55 0.87
N GLN A 100 -2.13 9.32 0.41
CA GLN A 100 -3.18 8.35 0.07
C GLN A 100 -3.44 7.39 1.24
N GLN A 101 -4.70 7.00 1.42
CA GLN A 101 -5.10 6.01 2.43
C GLN A 101 -5.07 4.58 1.85
N LEU A 102 -3.90 4.17 1.34
CA LEU A 102 -3.66 2.82 0.80
C LEU A 102 -2.89 1.95 1.79
N HIS A 103 -3.37 1.93 3.04
CA HIS A 103 -2.79 1.13 4.11
C HIS A 103 -3.84 0.18 4.69
N LEU A 104 -3.44 -1.07 4.92
CA LEU A 104 -4.20 -2.03 5.71
C LEU A 104 -3.53 -2.13 7.07
N PRO A 105 -4.21 -1.74 8.16
CA PRO A 105 -3.70 -1.97 9.51
C PRO A 105 -3.49 -3.47 9.70
N ILE A 106 -2.23 -3.87 9.93
CA ILE A 106 -1.89 -5.23 10.33
C ILE A 106 -1.95 -5.26 11.84
N SER A 107 -2.91 -6.00 12.39
CA SER A 107 -2.91 -6.31 13.81
C SER A 107 -1.86 -7.40 14.09
N SER A 108 -1.15 -7.26 15.21
CA SER A 108 -0.32 -8.33 15.76
C SER A 108 -1.15 -9.46 16.37
N GLU A 109 -2.46 -9.26 16.51
CA GLU A 109 -3.41 -10.21 17.07
C GLU A 109 -3.56 -11.45 16.16
N PRO A 110 -3.29 -12.67 16.66
CA PRO A 110 -3.20 -13.87 15.83
C PRO A 110 -4.49 -14.25 15.08
N ARG A 111 -5.67 -14.00 15.66
CA ARG A 111 -6.97 -14.31 15.03
C ARG A 111 -7.23 -13.35 13.87
N LEU A 112 -6.96 -12.05 14.03
CA LEU A 112 -7.08 -11.10 12.92
C LEU A 112 -6.10 -11.40 11.80
N ARG A 113 -4.85 -11.81 12.12
CA ARG A 113 -3.90 -12.27 11.08
C ARG A 113 -4.41 -13.48 10.31
N ARG A 114 -5.04 -14.45 11.00
CA ARG A 114 -5.63 -15.63 10.35
C ARG A 114 -6.77 -15.25 9.42
N ILE A 115 -7.65 -14.33 9.85
CA ILE A 115 -8.74 -13.84 9.01
C ILE A 115 -8.18 -13.12 7.78
N ALA A 116 -7.22 -12.20 7.96
CA ALA A 116 -6.59 -11.48 6.86
C ALA A 116 -5.89 -12.43 5.87
N ALA A 117 -5.17 -13.44 6.38
CA ALA A 117 -4.50 -14.43 5.53
C ALA A 117 -5.50 -15.26 4.72
N ALA A 118 -6.62 -15.67 5.33
CA ALA A 118 -7.65 -16.42 4.63
C ALA A 118 -8.39 -15.57 3.59
N LEU A 119 -8.77 -14.33 3.93
CA LEU A 119 -9.36 -13.38 2.98
C LEU A 119 -8.41 -12.98 1.84
N ALA A 120 -7.10 -12.99 2.08
CA ALA A 120 -6.11 -12.74 1.02
C ALA A 120 -5.89 -13.97 0.12
N GLN A 121 -6.20 -15.18 0.60
CA GLN A 121 -6.14 -16.42 -0.20
C GLN A 121 -7.41 -16.62 -1.02
N ASP A 122 -8.57 -16.29 -0.44
CA ASP A 122 -9.87 -16.32 -1.10
C ASP A 122 -10.59 -14.99 -0.83
N ALA A 123 -10.39 -14.03 -1.72
CA ALA A 123 -10.98 -12.70 -1.60
C ALA A 123 -12.45 -12.66 -2.06
N ALA A 124 -12.96 -13.75 -2.64
CA ALA A 124 -14.37 -13.93 -2.92
C ALA A 124 -15.17 -14.37 -1.68
N ASP A 125 -14.51 -14.80 -0.60
CA ASP A 125 -15.18 -15.27 0.63
C ASP A 125 -16.14 -14.19 1.19
N ARG A 126 -17.45 -14.50 1.10
CA ARG A 126 -18.54 -13.63 1.59
C ARG A 126 -18.92 -13.88 3.04
N SER A 127 -18.17 -14.70 3.77
CA SER A 127 -18.43 -15.04 5.16
C SER A 127 -18.68 -13.79 6.01
N THR A 128 -19.78 -13.84 6.73
CA THR A 128 -20.27 -12.84 7.67
C THR A 128 -19.36 -12.72 8.89
N LEU A 129 -19.54 -11.64 9.65
CA LEU A 129 -18.82 -11.45 10.91
C LEU A 129 -19.07 -12.60 11.90
N ALA A 130 -20.31 -13.11 11.96
CA ALA A 130 -20.69 -14.24 12.81
C ALA A 130 -19.96 -15.54 12.42
N GLU A 131 -19.86 -15.83 11.12
CA GLU A 131 -19.13 -17.01 10.62
C GLU A 131 -17.64 -16.89 10.91
N TRP A 132 -17.04 -15.71 10.72
CA TRP A 132 -15.66 -15.46 11.11
C TRP A 132 -15.43 -15.57 12.61
N ALA A 133 -16.36 -15.07 13.42
CA ALA A 133 -16.29 -15.17 14.88
C ALA A 133 -16.27 -16.63 15.33
N SER A 134 -17.13 -17.47 14.74
CA SER A 134 -17.14 -18.92 14.96
C SER A 134 -15.80 -19.57 14.58
N ARG A 135 -15.25 -19.26 13.40
CA ARG A 135 -13.96 -19.78 12.91
C ARG A 135 -12.77 -19.44 13.83
N VAL A 136 -12.85 -18.34 14.58
CA VAL A 136 -11.79 -17.89 15.50
C VAL A 136 -12.16 -18.04 16.99
N ALA A 137 -13.21 -18.80 17.29
CA ALA A 137 -13.70 -19.08 18.65
C ALA A 137 -14.00 -17.79 19.47
N LEU A 138 -14.71 -16.85 18.86
CA LEU A 138 -15.20 -15.62 19.49
C LEU A 138 -16.72 -15.49 19.32
N SER A 139 -17.36 -14.73 20.22
CA SER A 139 -18.68 -14.19 19.92
C SER A 139 -18.57 -13.11 18.83
N GLU A 140 -19.64 -12.89 18.07
CA GLU A 140 -19.68 -11.84 17.06
C GLU A 140 -19.35 -10.45 17.65
N SER A 141 -19.92 -10.13 18.81
CA SER A 141 -19.65 -8.88 19.55
C SER A 141 -18.21 -8.75 20.04
N SER A 142 -17.54 -9.87 20.33
CA SER A 142 -16.14 -9.87 20.73
C SER A 142 -15.22 -9.66 19.54
N LEU A 143 -15.51 -10.31 18.41
CA LEU A 143 -14.78 -10.07 17.17
C LEU A 143 -14.97 -8.64 16.65
N ALA A 144 -16.20 -8.11 16.66
CA ALA A 144 -16.49 -6.75 16.25
C ALA A 144 -15.63 -5.73 17.02
N ARG A 145 -15.61 -5.84 18.35
CA ARG A 145 -14.80 -4.98 19.23
C ARG A 145 -13.31 -5.18 19.02
N LEU A 146 -12.88 -6.42 18.79
CA LEU A 146 -11.47 -6.73 18.55
C LEU A 146 -10.96 -6.05 17.27
N VAL A 147 -11.70 -6.14 16.17
CA VAL A 147 -11.31 -5.50 14.90
C VAL A 147 -11.19 -3.99 15.09
N VAL A 148 -12.21 -3.34 15.68
CA VAL A 148 -12.16 -1.89 15.92
C VAL A 148 -11.00 -1.50 16.84
N LYS A 149 -10.74 -2.27 17.89
CA LYS A 149 -9.64 -2.01 18.83
C LYS A 149 -8.27 -2.09 18.13
N GLU A 150 -8.09 -3.10 17.28
CA GLU A 150 -6.79 -3.40 16.68
C GLU A 150 -6.53 -2.62 15.38
N THR A 151 -7.57 -2.25 14.63
CA THR A 151 -7.44 -1.64 13.30
C THR A 151 -8.08 -0.26 13.18
N GLY A 152 -8.86 0.18 14.17
CA GLY A 152 -9.64 1.42 14.11
C GLY A 152 -10.81 1.38 13.12
N LEU A 153 -11.09 0.22 12.50
CA LEU A 153 -12.10 0.06 11.46
C LEU A 153 -13.17 -0.97 11.87
N THR A 154 -14.36 -0.85 11.31
CA THR A 154 -15.35 -1.93 11.39
C THR A 154 -14.90 -3.10 10.50
N PHE A 155 -15.36 -4.32 10.79
CA PHE A 155 -15.01 -5.50 10.00
C PHE A 155 -15.26 -5.33 8.50
N GLY A 156 -16.41 -4.76 8.12
CA GLY A 156 -16.74 -4.50 6.72
C GLY A 156 -15.74 -3.54 6.04
N ARG A 157 -15.37 -2.44 6.70
CA ARG A 157 -14.38 -1.48 6.19
C ARG A 157 -12.98 -2.09 6.12
N TRP A 158 -12.60 -2.87 7.13
CA TRP A 158 -11.33 -3.57 7.16
C TRP A 158 -11.22 -4.60 6.03
N ARG A 159 -12.27 -5.39 5.79
CA ARG A 159 -12.35 -6.32 4.64
C ARG A 159 -12.28 -5.58 3.31
N GLN A 160 -13.01 -4.46 3.18
CA GLN A 160 -12.99 -3.66 1.95
C GLN A 160 -11.59 -3.10 1.64
N GLN A 161 -10.86 -2.63 2.65
CA GLN A 161 -9.47 -2.20 2.49
C GLN A 161 -8.55 -3.34 2.03
N LEU A 162 -8.74 -4.54 2.59
CA LEU A 162 -8.01 -5.73 2.15
C LEU A 162 -8.30 -6.04 0.68
N HIS A 163 -9.58 -6.03 0.27
CA HIS A 163 -9.96 -6.26 -1.14
C HIS A 163 -9.34 -5.22 -2.08
N LEU A 164 -9.33 -3.94 -1.69
CA LEU A 164 -8.71 -2.88 -2.48
C LEU A 164 -7.21 -3.14 -2.68
N ILE A 165 -6.50 -3.54 -1.62
CA ILE A 165 -5.07 -3.87 -1.72
C ILE A 165 -4.82 -5.09 -2.61
N VAL A 166 -5.64 -6.14 -2.49
CA VAL A 166 -5.56 -7.32 -3.34
C VAL A 166 -5.80 -6.94 -4.81
N ALA A 167 -6.87 -6.19 -5.09
CA ALA A 167 -7.15 -5.68 -6.45
C ALA A 167 -5.96 -4.91 -7.03
N LEU A 168 -5.45 -3.92 -6.29
CA LEU A 168 -4.34 -3.09 -6.75
C LEU A 168 -3.09 -3.92 -7.02
N ARG A 169 -2.81 -4.94 -6.19
CA ARG A 169 -1.69 -5.84 -6.38
C ARG A 169 -1.83 -6.70 -7.64
N GLU A 170 -2.99 -7.29 -7.87
CA GLU A 170 -3.23 -8.12 -9.05
C GLU A 170 -3.19 -7.30 -10.34
N LEU A 171 -3.84 -6.12 -10.34
CA LEU A 171 -3.79 -5.17 -11.46
C LEU A 171 -2.35 -4.72 -11.74
N ALA A 172 -1.58 -4.40 -10.70
CA ALA A 172 -0.17 -4.02 -10.86
C ALA A 172 0.69 -5.18 -11.38
N SER A 173 0.32 -6.43 -11.06
CA SER A 173 0.96 -7.64 -11.57
C SER A 173 0.58 -7.96 -13.03
N GLY A 174 -0.36 -7.21 -13.62
CA GLY A 174 -0.78 -7.35 -15.01
C GLY A 174 -2.09 -8.10 -15.22
N ALA A 175 -2.82 -8.44 -14.16
CA ALA A 175 -4.16 -9.02 -14.30
C ALA A 175 -5.12 -7.99 -14.94
N SER A 176 -6.09 -8.49 -15.71
CA SER A 176 -7.14 -7.64 -16.28
C SER A 176 -8.17 -7.26 -15.23
N VAL A 177 -8.86 -6.13 -15.43
CA VAL A 177 -9.97 -5.70 -14.56
C VAL A 177 -11.06 -6.77 -14.47
N GLN A 178 -11.32 -7.47 -15.57
CA GLN A 178 -12.27 -8.58 -15.65
C GLN A 178 -11.86 -9.73 -14.73
N GLN A 179 -10.59 -10.13 -14.78
CA GLN A 179 -10.06 -11.21 -13.95
C GLN A 179 -10.13 -10.84 -12.47
N VAL A 180 -9.66 -9.65 -12.11
CA VAL A 180 -9.65 -9.16 -10.72
C VAL A 180 -11.06 -9.02 -10.15
N SER A 181 -12.02 -8.55 -10.96
CA SER A 181 -13.43 -8.46 -10.58
C SER A 181 -14.02 -9.85 -10.25
N ALA A 182 -13.74 -10.85 -11.08
CA ALA A 182 -14.18 -12.22 -10.87
C ALA A 182 -13.54 -12.85 -9.63
N ASP A 183 -12.23 -12.68 -9.44
CA ASP A 183 -11.48 -13.25 -8.32
C ASP A 183 -11.87 -12.63 -6.96
N LEU A 184 -12.33 -11.38 -6.96
CA LEU A 184 -12.89 -10.71 -5.77
C LEU A 184 -14.39 -11.02 -5.54
N GLY A 185 -14.96 -11.87 -6.38
CA GLY A 185 -16.35 -12.34 -6.29
C GLY A 185 -17.40 -11.28 -6.64
N TYR A 186 -17.07 -10.30 -7.49
CA TYR A 186 -18.06 -9.35 -8.00
C TYR A 186 -18.86 -9.97 -9.15
N GLU A 187 -20.17 -9.69 -9.19
CA GLU A 187 -21.06 -10.22 -10.23
C GLU A 187 -20.84 -9.57 -11.61
N SER A 188 -20.21 -8.39 -11.63
CA SER A 188 -19.83 -7.71 -12.87
C SER A 188 -18.67 -6.75 -12.64
N VAL A 189 -17.97 -6.40 -13.73
CA VAL A 189 -16.92 -5.36 -13.73
C VAL A 189 -17.49 -4.00 -13.30
N THR A 190 -18.72 -3.68 -13.67
CA THR A 190 -19.36 -2.41 -13.26
C THR A 190 -19.60 -2.34 -11.76
N ALA A 191 -19.82 -3.47 -11.08
CA ALA A 191 -19.94 -3.49 -9.62
C ALA A 191 -18.58 -3.35 -8.90
N PHE A 192 -17.48 -3.57 -9.63
CA PHE A 192 -16.11 -3.47 -9.14
C PHE A 192 -15.51 -2.05 -9.29
N ILE A 193 -15.88 -1.33 -10.35
CA ILE A 193 -15.45 0.05 -10.63
C ILE A 193 -16.25 1.04 -9.79
#